data_AF-A0A965RIN0-F1
#
_entry.id   AF-A0A965RIN0-F1
#
_cell.length_a   1.000
_cell.length_b   1.000
_cell.length_c   1.000
_cell.angle_alpha   90.00
_cell.angle_beta   90.00
_cell.angle_gamma   90.00
#
_symmetry.space_group_name_H-M   'P 1'
#
loop_
_entity.id
_entity.type
_entity.pdbx_description
1 polymer ?
#
loop_
_entity_poly.entity_id
_entity_poly.type
_entity_poly.pdbx_seq_one_letter_code
_entity_poly.pdbx_strand_id
1 'polypeptide(L)'
;MTFSEMQLCMAIHRANLGGRDRTRSGDRHKAVGQVFWQWLHLFGDSNFPWSIDDVLHWSMQYRKSRASRMKVMVALAHGDTCYFKNRGKGPCCEHAEWGHIIPRSRGGADTVENGQIECRAHNHQRGVNGGVMTIEEYLASPLTTHNSAVTV
;
A
#
# COMPACT_ATOMS: atom_id res chain seq x y z
N MET A 1 2.12 5.17 5.58
CA MET A 1 2.37 4.04 4.67
C MET A 1 2.56 4.58 3.27
N THR A 2 3.82 4.83 2.94
CA THR A 2 4.31 5.02 1.57
C THR A 2 4.28 3.70 0.80
N PHE A 3 4.53 3.75 -0.51
CA PHE A 3 4.70 2.55 -1.34
C PHE A 3 5.85 1.66 -0.83
N SER A 4 6.99 2.24 -0.49
CA SER A 4 8.13 1.48 0.05
C SER A 4 7.79 0.81 1.39
N GLU A 5 7.13 1.53 2.30
CA GLU A 5 6.67 0.96 3.58
C GLU A 5 5.65 -0.18 3.36
N MET A 6 4.80 -0.06 2.35
CA MET A 6 3.85 -1.11 1.96
C MET A 6 4.59 -2.36 1.44
N GLN A 7 5.59 -2.20 0.58
CA GLN A 7 6.45 -3.29 0.09
C GLN A 7 7.16 -4.02 1.23
N LEU A 8 7.71 -3.28 2.20
CA LEU A 8 8.25 -3.87 3.42
C LEU A 8 7.17 -4.70 4.15
N CYS A 9 5.97 -4.15 4.32
CA CYS A 9 4.88 -4.86 4.98
C CYS A 9 4.42 -6.11 4.21
N MET A 10 4.49 -6.12 2.87
CA MET A 10 4.25 -7.31 2.04
C MET A 10 5.27 -8.42 2.34
N ALA A 11 6.56 -8.07 2.40
CA ALA A 11 7.61 -9.02 2.76
C ALA A 11 7.44 -9.54 4.19
N ILE A 12 7.10 -8.66 5.15
CA ILE A 12 6.79 -9.07 6.53
C ILE A 12 5.57 -10.00 6.60
N HIS A 13 4.53 -9.73 5.81
CA HIS A 13 3.35 -10.58 5.75
C HIS A 13 3.69 -11.98 5.24
N ARG A 14 4.45 -12.07 4.15
CA ARG A 14 4.92 -13.36 3.59
C ARG A 14 5.87 -14.11 4.52
N ALA A 15 6.71 -13.39 5.26
CA ALA A 15 7.61 -14.00 6.24
C ALA A 15 6.86 -14.64 7.42
N ASN A 16 5.58 -14.32 7.58
CA ASN A 16 4.68 -14.89 8.59
C ASN A 16 5.33 -14.97 9.99
N LEU A 17 5.96 -13.86 10.39
CA LEU A 17 6.71 -13.77 11.64
C LEU A 17 5.85 -14.04 12.90
N GLY A 18 4.52 -14.09 12.80
CA GLY A 18 3.63 -14.17 13.96
C GLY A 18 3.71 -12.93 14.87
N GLY A 19 2.81 -12.85 15.85
CA GLY A 19 2.61 -11.66 16.70
C GLY A 19 3.44 -11.60 17.99
N ARG A 20 4.55 -12.35 18.10
CA ARG A 20 5.34 -12.42 19.33
C ARG A 20 6.36 -11.29 19.42
N ASP A 21 6.52 -10.74 20.61
CA ASP A 21 7.61 -9.83 20.93
C ASP A 21 8.96 -10.56 20.85
N ARG A 22 9.96 -9.88 20.29
CA ARG A 22 11.31 -10.39 20.07
C ARG A 22 12.30 -9.57 20.87
N THR A 23 12.52 -9.96 22.11
CA THR A 23 13.39 -9.23 23.05
C THR A 23 14.86 -9.56 22.88
N ARG A 24 15.19 -10.75 22.33
CA ARG A 24 16.58 -11.20 22.12
C ARG A 24 17.11 -10.77 20.76
N SER A 25 18.36 -10.28 20.75
CA SER A 25 19.05 -9.87 19.51
C SER A 25 19.06 -10.96 18.43
N GLY A 26 19.31 -12.23 18.80
CA GLY A 26 19.32 -13.33 17.84
C GLY A 26 17.97 -13.57 17.13
N ASP A 27 16.85 -13.40 17.85
CA ASP A 27 15.50 -13.57 17.28
C ASP A 27 15.13 -12.42 16.35
N ARG A 28 15.62 -11.22 16.65
CA ARG A 28 15.47 -10.04 15.79
C ARG A 28 16.22 -10.23 14.46
N HIS A 29 17.48 -10.67 14.50
CA HIS A 29 18.26 -10.95 13.29
C HIS A 29 17.64 -12.05 12.42
N LYS A 30 17.19 -13.16 13.04
CA LYS A 30 16.49 -14.23 12.30
C LYS A 30 15.23 -13.73 11.61
N ALA A 31 14.43 -12.91 12.30
CA ALA A 31 13.22 -12.34 11.74
C ALA A 31 13.52 -11.43 10.54
N VAL A 32 14.53 -10.57 10.65
CA VAL A 32 14.96 -9.70 9.55
C VAL A 32 15.50 -10.53 8.38
N GLY A 33 16.27 -11.58 8.65
CA GLY A 33 16.72 -12.50 7.60
C GLY A 33 15.57 -13.16 6.83
N GLN A 34 14.49 -13.57 7.51
CA GLN A 34 13.28 -14.09 6.87
C GLN A 34 12.57 -13.02 6.04
N VAL A 35 12.47 -11.80 6.53
CA VAL A 35 11.86 -10.68 5.79
C VAL A 35 12.69 -10.32 4.56
N PHE A 36 14.02 -10.28 4.69
CA PHE A 36 14.93 -10.03 3.57
C PHE A 36 14.79 -11.11 2.49
N TRP A 37 14.70 -12.39 2.88
CA TRP A 37 14.50 -13.47 1.91
C TRP A 37 13.19 -13.30 1.14
N GLN A 38 12.10 -12.91 1.82
CA GLN A 38 10.81 -12.63 1.18
C GLN A 38 10.84 -11.36 0.32
N TRP A 39 11.58 -10.33 0.74
CA TRP A 39 11.82 -9.13 -0.06
C TRP A 39 12.50 -9.47 -1.40
N LEU A 40 13.60 -10.23 -1.33
CA LEU A 40 14.32 -10.69 -2.52
C LEU A 40 13.40 -11.53 -3.43
N HIS A 41 12.58 -12.41 -2.85
CA HIS A 41 11.65 -13.23 -3.62
C HIS A 41 10.52 -12.43 -4.29
N LEU A 42 9.96 -11.44 -3.58
CA LEU A 42 8.85 -10.61 -4.09
C LEU A 42 9.31 -9.62 -5.16
N PHE A 43 10.46 -8.98 -4.96
CA PHE A 43 10.87 -7.81 -5.73
C PHE A 43 12.12 -8.05 -6.59
N GLY A 44 12.81 -9.18 -6.42
CA GLY A 44 14.07 -9.46 -7.11
C GLY A 44 15.20 -8.50 -6.74
N ASP A 45 15.05 -7.76 -5.63
CA ASP A 45 15.98 -6.70 -5.23
C ASP A 45 16.81 -7.13 -4.02
N SER A 46 18.14 -7.12 -4.17
CA SER A 46 19.07 -7.39 -3.07
C SER A 46 19.35 -6.16 -2.21
N ASN A 47 19.00 -4.96 -2.68
CA ASN A 47 19.08 -3.75 -1.86
C ASN A 47 17.93 -3.78 -0.86
N PHE A 48 18.27 -3.93 0.42
CA PHE A 48 17.30 -3.94 1.50
C PHE A 48 17.50 -2.69 2.36
N PRO A 49 16.78 -1.59 2.07
CA PRO A 49 17.03 -0.29 2.68
C PRO A 49 16.43 -0.15 4.09
N TRP A 50 16.09 -1.25 4.75
CA TRP A 50 15.36 -1.26 6.02
C TRP A 50 16.25 -1.73 7.16
N SER A 51 16.23 -0.99 8.26
CA SER A 51 16.89 -1.40 9.48
C SER A 51 16.11 -2.51 10.20
N ILE A 52 16.76 -3.14 11.18
CA ILE A 52 16.10 -4.09 12.08
C ILE A 52 14.92 -3.42 12.80
N ASP A 53 15.08 -2.16 13.21
CA ASP A 53 14.04 -1.42 13.92
C ASP A 53 12.84 -1.12 13.02
N ASP A 54 13.06 -0.79 11.74
CA ASP A 54 11.98 -0.60 10.76
C ASP A 54 11.15 -1.87 10.57
N VAL A 55 11.83 -3.01 10.40
CA VAL A 55 11.17 -4.31 10.25
C VAL A 55 10.31 -4.62 11.48
N LEU A 56 10.83 -4.42 12.68
CA LEU A 56 10.10 -4.69 13.92
C LEU A 56 8.95 -3.72 14.14
N HIS A 57 9.18 -2.43 13.93
CA HIS A 57 8.17 -1.38 13.97
C HIS A 57 7.00 -1.72 13.06
N TRP A 58 7.27 -1.95 11.78
CA TRP A 58 6.23 -2.26 10.81
C TRP A 58 5.56 -3.58 11.10
N SER A 59 6.29 -4.61 11.54
CA SER A 59 5.72 -5.90 11.92
C SER A 59 4.64 -5.75 13.00
N MET A 60 4.75 -4.79 13.92
CA MET A 60 3.70 -4.52 14.89
C MET A 60 2.62 -3.60 14.32
N GLN A 61 3.02 -2.50 13.67
CA GLN A 61 2.11 -1.44 13.25
C GLN A 61 1.11 -1.91 12.20
N TYR A 62 1.55 -2.58 11.13
CA TYR A 62 0.62 -2.95 10.05
C TYR A 62 -0.42 -3.95 10.53
N ARG A 63 -0.08 -4.85 11.47
CA ARG A 63 -1.00 -5.86 12.02
C ARG A 63 -2.12 -5.27 12.87
N LYS A 64 -1.84 -4.17 13.60
CA LYS A 64 -2.84 -3.47 14.43
C LYS A 64 -3.91 -2.79 13.59
N SER A 65 -3.57 -2.32 12.39
CA SER A 65 -4.51 -1.62 11.51
C SER A 65 -5.17 -2.57 10.50
N ARG A 66 -6.50 -2.73 10.59
CA ARG A 66 -7.28 -3.46 9.55
C ARG A 66 -7.05 -2.86 8.17
N ALA A 67 -7.01 -1.53 8.06
CA ALA A 67 -6.78 -0.85 6.79
C ALA A 67 -5.38 -1.14 6.22
N SER A 68 -4.35 -1.14 7.06
CA SER A 68 -2.99 -1.49 6.61
C SER A 68 -2.88 -2.96 6.19
N ARG A 69 -3.51 -3.89 6.94
CA ARG A 69 -3.58 -5.30 6.52
C ARG A 69 -4.26 -5.46 5.18
N MET A 70 -5.41 -4.80 4.98
CA MET A 70 -6.13 -4.90 3.71
C MET A 70 -5.31 -4.33 2.55
N LYS A 71 -4.65 -3.18 2.75
CA LYS A 71 -3.72 -2.61 1.77
C LYS A 71 -2.61 -3.60 1.37
N VAL A 72 -2.00 -4.29 2.33
CA VAL A 72 -0.98 -5.31 2.06
C VAL A 72 -1.55 -6.51 1.29
N MET A 73 -2.74 -7.00 1.67
CA MET A 73 -3.37 -8.13 0.98
C MET A 73 -3.77 -7.79 -0.46
N VAL A 74 -4.33 -6.59 -0.68
CA VAL A 74 -4.64 -6.05 -2.01
C VAL A 74 -3.37 -5.89 -2.84
N ALA A 75 -2.29 -5.35 -2.27
CA ALA A 75 -1.01 -5.20 -2.97
C ALA A 75 -0.40 -6.54 -3.38
N LEU A 76 -0.49 -7.55 -2.50
CA LEU A 76 -0.03 -8.91 -2.79
C LEU A 76 -0.86 -9.60 -3.88
N ALA A 77 -2.14 -9.26 -4.03
CA ALA A 77 -3.03 -9.86 -5.01
C ALA A 77 -2.95 -9.17 -6.38
N HIS A 78 -2.92 -7.84 -6.39
CA HIS A 78 -3.15 -7.03 -7.61
C HIS A 78 -1.97 -6.15 -8.01
N GLY A 79 -0.90 -6.13 -7.21
CA GLY A 79 0.30 -5.33 -7.46
C GLY A 79 0.47 -4.17 -6.48
N ASP A 80 1.71 -3.72 -6.35
CA ASP A 80 2.19 -2.78 -5.33
C ASP A 80 2.40 -1.36 -5.86
N THR A 81 1.96 -1.07 -7.08
CA THR A 81 2.04 0.28 -7.67
C THR A 81 0.68 0.95 -7.71
N CYS A 82 0.67 2.29 -7.79
CA CYS A 82 -0.58 3.03 -8.01
C CYS A 82 -1.24 2.58 -9.32
N TYR A 83 -2.51 2.15 -9.25
CA TYR A 83 -3.29 1.73 -10.40
C TYR A 83 -3.33 2.78 -11.53
N PHE A 84 -3.38 4.07 -11.19
CA PHE A 84 -3.45 5.18 -12.15
C PHE A 84 -2.09 5.64 -12.67
N LYS A 85 -0.98 5.05 -12.20
CA LYS A 85 0.36 5.38 -12.68
C LYS A 85 0.43 5.19 -14.19
N ASN A 86 0.93 6.20 -14.90
CA ASN A 86 1.08 6.20 -16.36
C ASN A 86 -0.24 6.02 -17.15
N ARG A 87 -1.40 6.34 -16.55
CA ARG A 87 -2.71 6.30 -17.22
C ARG A 87 -3.29 7.69 -17.56
N GLY A 88 -2.43 8.69 -17.76
CA GLY A 88 -2.86 10.04 -18.12
C GLY A 88 -3.49 10.86 -16.98
N LYS A 89 -3.35 10.43 -15.71
CA LYS A 89 -3.90 11.13 -14.53
C LYS A 89 -2.89 11.97 -13.76
N GLY A 90 -1.75 12.29 -14.39
CA GLY A 90 -0.67 13.05 -13.78
C GLY A 90 0.21 12.25 -12.82
N PRO A 91 1.17 12.91 -12.16
CA PRO A 91 2.17 12.26 -11.31
C PRO A 91 1.56 11.59 -10.07
N CYS A 92 2.17 10.48 -9.65
CA CYS A 92 1.85 9.85 -8.37
C CYS A 92 2.56 10.56 -7.21
N CYS A 93 1.95 10.59 -6.03
CA CYS A 93 2.68 10.82 -4.79
C CYS A 93 3.17 9.49 -4.18
N GLU A 94 4.02 9.55 -3.16
CA GLU A 94 4.62 8.37 -2.53
C GLU A 94 3.68 7.62 -1.57
N HIS A 95 2.56 8.24 -1.15
CA HIS A 95 1.66 7.64 -0.18
C HIS A 95 0.68 6.68 -0.85
N ALA A 96 0.76 5.40 -0.49
CA ALA A 96 -0.16 4.37 -0.96
C ALA A 96 -1.46 4.40 -0.15
N GLU A 97 -2.58 4.19 -0.81
CA GLU A 97 -3.92 4.06 -0.24
C GLU A 97 -4.62 2.82 -0.80
N TRP A 98 -5.57 2.30 0.00
CA TRP A 98 -6.44 1.21 -0.42
C TRP A 98 -7.72 1.86 -0.94
N GLY A 99 -7.87 1.82 -2.27
CA GLY A 99 -9.10 2.26 -2.94
C GLY A 99 -9.99 1.06 -3.24
N HIS A 100 -11.28 1.34 -3.46
CA HIS A 100 -12.24 0.33 -3.92
C HIS A 100 -12.46 0.43 -5.43
N ILE A 101 -12.64 -0.70 -6.11
CA ILE A 101 -13.01 -0.73 -7.54
C ILE A 101 -14.44 -0.19 -7.66
N ILE A 102 -15.36 -0.82 -6.93
CA ILE A 102 -16.72 -0.33 -6.70
C ILE A 102 -16.70 0.50 -5.42
N PRO A 103 -17.02 1.81 -5.46
CA PRO A 103 -17.04 2.64 -4.26
C PRO A 103 -18.02 2.14 -3.20
N ARG A 104 -17.69 2.34 -1.92
CA ARG A 104 -18.59 2.01 -0.79
C ARG A 104 -19.95 2.70 -0.89
N SER A 105 -19.98 3.95 -1.37
CA SER A 105 -21.22 4.70 -1.60
C SER A 105 -22.13 4.06 -2.66
N ARG A 106 -21.60 3.15 -3.48
CA ARG A 106 -22.33 2.38 -4.49
C ARG A 106 -22.44 0.89 -4.10
N GLY A 107 -22.26 0.55 -2.83
CA GLY A 107 -22.41 -0.82 -2.32
C GLY A 107 -21.17 -1.70 -2.46
N GLY A 108 -20.01 -1.15 -2.80
CA GLY A 108 -18.77 -1.91 -2.88
C GLY A 108 -18.32 -2.46 -1.52
N ALA A 109 -18.01 -3.75 -1.47
CA ALA A 109 -17.60 -4.44 -0.25
C ALA A 109 -16.11 -4.23 0.09
N ASP A 110 -15.77 -4.39 1.38
CA ASP A 110 -14.40 -4.34 1.90
C ASP A 110 -13.68 -5.69 1.71
N THR A 111 -13.40 -6.06 0.46
CA THR A 111 -12.71 -7.31 0.12
C THR A 111 -11.45 -7.07 -0.70
N VAL A 112 -10.60 -8.09 -0.81
CA VAL A 112 -9.38 -8.03 -1.62
C VAL A 112 -9.74 -7.91 -3.10
N GLU A 113 -10.79 -8.60 -3.54
CA GLU A 113 -11.27 -8.63 -4.92
C GLU A 113 -11.81 -7.26 -5.37
N ASN A 114 -12.42 -6.51 -4.45
CA ASN A 114 -12.93 -5.15 -4.71
C ASN A 114 -11.89 -4.06 -4.37
N GLY A 115 -10.62 -4.42 -4.16
CA GLY A 115 -9.57 -3.49 -3.79
C GLY A 115 -8.58 -3.20 -4.92
N GLN A 116 -8.07 -1.97 -4.96
CA GLN A 116 -6.83 -1.65 -5.66
C GLN A 116 -5.91 -0.80 -4.79
N ILE A 117 -4.63 -0.76 -5.17
CA ILE A 117 -3.68 0.21 -4.64
C ILE A 117 -3.66 1.44 -5.54
N GLU A 118 -3.76 2.61 -4.92
CA GLU A 118 -3.67 3.90 -5.59
C GLU A 118 -2.91 4.88 -4.69
N CYS A 119 -2.31 5.92 -5.25
CA CYS A 119 -1.66 6.94 -4.44
C CYS A 119 -2.71 7.90 -3.84
N ARG A 120 -2.41 8.49 -2.68
CA ARG A 120 -3.29 9.45 -2.00
C ARG A 120 -3.75 10.59 -2.91
N ALA A 121 -2.87 11.09 -3.77
CA ALA A 121 -3.20 12.18 -4.68
C ALA A 121 -4.32 11.76 -5.67
N HIS A 122 -4.19 10.57 -6.29
CA HIS A 122 -5.23 10.06 -7.19
C HIS A 122 -6.52 9.69 -6.44
N ASN A 123 -6.44 9.09 -5.26
CA ASN A 123 -7.63 8.76 -4.46
C ASN A 123 -8.41 10.02 -4.06
N HIS A 124 -7.72 11.07 -3.60
CA HIS A 124 -8.37 12.33 -3.23
C HIS A 124 -9.07 12.96 -4.43
N GLN A 125 -8.44 12.98 -5.61
CA GLN A 125 -9.08 13.48 -6.82
C GLN A 125 -10.30 12.68 -7.24
N ARG A 126 -10.30 11.38 -6.97
CA ARG A 126 -11.44 10.52 -7.25
C ARG A 126 -12.63 10.77 -6.31
N GLY A 127 -12.39 11.35 -5.14
CA GLY A 127 -13.39 11.67 -4.12
C GLY A 127 -14.04 13.05 -4.23
N VAL A 128 -13.91 13.76 -5.35
CA VAL A 128 -14.46 15.13 -5.50
C VAL A 128 -15.99 15.15 -5.54
N ASN A 129 -16.60 16.24 -5.05
CA ASN A 129 -18.04 16.52 -5.10
C ASN A 129 -18.97 15.60 -4.28
N GLY A 130 -18.50 15.11 -3.12
CA GLY A 130 -19.35 14.39 -2.16
C GLY A 130 -19.65 12.93 -2.54
N GLY A 131 -19.04 12.42 -3.61
CA GLY A 131 -19.08 11.03 -4.03
C GLY A 131 -17.71 10.56 -4.53
N VAL A 132 -17.46 9.26 -4.47
CA VAL A 132 -16.25 8.66 -5.04
C VAL A 132 -16.59 8.16 -6.44
N MET A 133 -15.85 8.63 -7.45
CA MET A 133 -15.95 8.14 -8.83
C MET A 133 -15.52 6.68 -8.90
N THR A 134 -16.17 5.92 -9.77
CA THR A 134 -15.65 4.63 -10.26
C THR A 134 -14.34 4.83 -11.02
N ILE A 135 -13.61 3.75 -11.27
CA ILE A 135 -12.38 3.78 -12.05
C ILE A 135 -12.65 4.36 -13.44
N GLU A 136 -13.72 3.90 -14.09
CA GLU A 136 -14.10 4.29 -15.45
C GLU A 136 -14.46 5.78 -15.52
N GLU A 137 -15.28 6.26 -14.58
CA GLU A 137 -15.63 7.68 -14.48
C GLU A 137 -14.38 8.54 -14.26
N TYR A 138 -13.49 8.13 -13.36
CA TYR A 138 -12.27 8.89 -13.11
C TYR A 138 -11.36 8.89 -14.33
N LEU A 139 -11.17 7.76 -15.00
CA LEU A 139 -10.40 7.66 -16.25
C LEU A 139 -10.96 8.54 -17.36
N ALA A 140 -12.28 8.58 -17.52
CA ALA A 140 -12.96 9.44 -18.50
C ALA A 140 -12.98 10.94 -18.12
N SER A 141 -12.81 11.27 -16.84
CA SER A 141 -12.86 12.67 -16.37
C SER A 141 -11.63 13.49 -16.81
N PRO A 142 -11.73 14.83 -16.87
CA PRO A 142 -10.58 15.69 -17.15
C PRO A 142 -9.65 15.88 -15.93
N LEU A 143 -9.93 15.26 -14.78
CA LEU A 143 -9.16 15.43 -13.56
C LEU A 143 -7.76 14.81 -13.70
N THR A 144 -6.74 15.54 -13.26
CA THR A 144 -5.34 15.09 -13.22
C THR A 144 -4.61 15.67 -12.02
N THR A 145 -3.62 14.96 -11.47
CA THR A 145 -2.81 15.39 -10.31
C THR A 145 -1.80 16.49 -10.62
N HIS A 146 -1.74 16.99 -11.87
CA HIS A 146 -0.88 18.12 -12.23
C HIS A 146 -1.23 19.43 -11.48
N ASN A 147 -2.46 19.55 -10.98
CA ASN A 147 -2.96 20.77 -10.32
C ASN A 147 -2.91 20.74 -8.78
N SER A 148 -2.06 19.91 -8.16
CA SER A 148 -1.88 19.94 -6.69
C SER A 148 -0.89 20.99 -6.21
N ALA A 149 -0.89 22.18 -6.82
CA ALA A 149 -0.21 23.36 -6.30
C ALA A 149 -1.27 24.43 -5.97
N VAL A 150 -1.23 24.87 -4.71
CA VAL A 150 -1.91 26.05 -4.14
C VAL A 150 -3.39 25.89 -3.76
N THR A 151 -3.61 25.58 -2.48
CA THR A 151 -4.25 26.56 -1.58
C THR A 151 -3.65 26.36 -0.20
N VAL A 152 -2.91 27.37 0.24
CA VAL A 152 -2.46 27.58 1.63
C VAL A 152 -3.67 27.96 2.47
#